data_AF-A0A9D8TR94-F1
#
_entry.id   AF-A0A9D8TR94-F1
#
_cell.length_a   1.000
_cell.length_b   1.000
_cell.length_c   1.000
_cell.angle_alpha   90.00
_cell.angle_beta   90.00
_cell.angle_gamma   90.00
#
_symmetry.space_group_name_H-M   'P 1'
#
loop_
_entity.id
_entity.type
_entity.pdbx_description
1 polymer ?
#
loop_
_entity_poly.entity_id
_entity_poly.type
_entity_poly.pdbx_seq_one_letter_code
_entity_poly.pdbx_strand_id
1 'polypeptide(L)'
;MKETAKTKGQILSETLTAKKENIFEKQTDKTDAIFAYAEGYKTFLNAAKTEREAVTELVAMAKKNGFREWKLGDPVERGGAYWFNNRQKNLFLFRIGQNDVARDGVRIMAAHIDSPRLDLKQNPVYEDSGMCFFKTHYYGGIKKYQWTTIPLALHGVVILENGEEVTVKIGEDESDPIVYRTDLLPHLAQEQAQQPLGTAIPGAKLNILVGGFQYPDENVSE
;
A
#
# COMPACT_ATOMS: atom_id res chain seq x y z
N MET A 1 55.89 -0.53 17.39
CA MET A 1 55.13 -1.79 17.54
C MET A 1 55.26 -2.55 16.22
N LYS A 2 55.71 -3.81 16.24
CA LYS A 2 55.87 -4.61 15.03
C LYS A 2 54.49 -5.03 14.53
N GLU A 3 54.12 -4.67 13.31
CA GLU A 3 52.97 -5.26 12.64
C GLU A 3 53.23 -6.75 12.45
N THR A 4 52.51 -7.58 13.19
CA THR A 4 52.55 -9.03 13.04
C THR A 4 51.82 -9.41 11.75
N ALA A 5 52.45 -10.24 10.91
CA ALA A 5 51.84 -10.69 9.66
C ALA A 5 50.49 -11.38 9.93
N LYS A 6 49.46 -11.03 9.15
CA LYS A 6 48.11 -11.61 9.28
C LYS A 6 48.17 -13.13 9.08
N THR A 7 47.41 -13.87 9.88
CA THR A 7 47.32 -15.32 9.71
C THR A 7 46.55 -15.67 8.43
N LYS A 8 46.77 -16.88 7.89
CA LYS A 8 46.00 -17.39 6.74
C LYS A 8 44.48 -17.32 6.96
N GLY A 9 44.02 -17.55 8.20
CA GLY A 9 42.61 -17.43 8.56
C GLY A 9 42.08 -15.99 8.49
N GLN A 10 42.87 -15.00 8.88
CA GLN A 10 42.50 -13.58 8.77
C GLN A 10 42.39 -13.13 7.31
N ILE A 11 43.32 -13.57 6.45
CA ILE A 11 43.29 -13.29 5.00
C ILE A 11 42.05 -13.93 4.35
N LEU A 12 41.76 -15.19 4.69
CA LEU A 12 40.56 -15.88 4.18
C LEU A 12 39.27 -15.20 4.67
N SER A 13 39.22 -14.75 5.92
CA SER A 13 38.07 -14.01 6.46
C SER A 13 37.81 -12.73 5.66
N GLU A 14 38.84 -11.93 5.38
CA GLU A 14 38.71 -10.70 4.59
C GLU A 14 38.26 -10.94 3.14
N THR A 15 38.63 -12.08 2.57
CA THR A 15 38.32 -12.41 1.16
C THR A 15 36.96 -13.10 1.00
N LEU A 16 36.57 -13.92 1.98
CA LEU A 16 35.41 -14.80 1.86
C LEU A 16 34.19 -14.30 2.64
N THR A 17 34.35 -13.38 3.59
CA THR A 17 33.22 -12.86 4.38
C THR A 17 32.74 -11.51 3.83
N ALA A 18 31.42 -11.34 3.78
CA ALA A 18 30.83 -10.05 3.47
C ALA A 18 30.92 -9.13 4.69
N LYS A 19 31.70 -8.06 4.59
CA LYS A 19 31.73 -7.02 5.61
C LYS A 19 30.47 -6.17 5.51
N LYS A 20 29.61 -6.24 6.54
CA LYS A 20 28.45 -5.35 6.66
C LYS A 20 28.94 -4.00 7.19
N GLU A 21 28.66 -2.94 6.45
CA GLU A 21 29.02 -1.58 6.81
C GLU A 21 27.75 -0.73 6.86
N ASN A 22 27.68 0.20 7.81
CA ASN A 22 26.57 1.15 7.88
C ASN A 22 26.64 2.10 6.67
N ILE A 23 25.51 2.29 5.99
CA ILE A 23 25.47 3.13 4.78
C ILE A 23 25.84 4.60 5.08
N PHE A 24 25.46 5.11 6.25
CA PHE A 24 25.76 6.48 6.69
C PHE A 24 27.22 6.68 7.04
N GLU A 25 27.89 5.64 7.55
CA GLU A 25 29.34 5.67 7.82
C GLU A 25 30.14 5.59 6.50
N LYS A 26 29.63 4.87 5.50
CA LYS A 26 30.29 4.64 4.22
C LYS A 26 30.09 5.77 3.20
N GLN A 27 28.97 6.47 3.27
CA GLN A 27 28.54 7.49 2.29
C GLN A 27 28.24 8.81 3.00
N THR A 28 29.15 9.27 3.86
CA THR A 28 28.99 10.48 4.66
C THR A 28 28.71 11.73 3.82
N ASP A 29 29.29 11.78 2.62
CA ASP A 29 29.13 12.83 1.61
C ASP A 29 27.78 12.81 0.87
N LYS A 30 26.99 11.73 1.00
CA LYS A 30 25.69 11.57 0.31
C LYS A 30 24.49 11.67 1.23
N THR A 31 24.69 12.03 2.49
CA THR A 31 23.62 12.10 3.50
C THR A 31 22.45 12.95 3.00
N ASP A 32 22.72 14.14 2.46
CA ASP A 32 21.67 15.04 1.95
C ASP A 32 20.91 14.43 0.76
N ALA A 33 21.61 13.76 -0.15
CA ALA A 33 20.99 13.08 -1.30
C ALA A 33 20.10 11.91 -0.87
N ILE A 34 20.49 11.17 0.18
CA ILE A 34 19.70 10.09 0.76
C ILE A 34 18.38 10.64 1.34
N PHE A 35 18.44 11.74 2.09
CA PHE A 35 17.24 12.37 2.64
C PHE A 35 16.36 12.98 1.55
N ALA A 36 16.94 13.62 0.54
CA ALA A 36 16.19 14.14 -0.60
C ALA A 36 15.43 13.03 -1.35
N TYR A 37 16.05 11.85 -1.53
CA TYR A 37 15.37 10.68 -2.09
C TYR A 37 14.20 10.22 -1.21
N ALA A 38 14.40 10.19 0.12
CA ALA A 38 13.37 9.76 1.06
C ALA A 38 12.14 10.68 1.06
N GLU A 39 12.28 11.99 0.85
CA GLU A 39 11.12 12.89 0.73
C GLU A 39 10.27 12.60 -0.52
N GLY A 40 10.92 12.30 -1.65
CA GLY A 40 10.21 11.85 -2.85
C GLY A 40 9.47 10.53 -2.61
N TYR A 41 10.09 9.60 -1.87
CA TYR A 41 9.46 8.34 -1.49
C TYR A 41 8.24 8.53 -0.57
N LYS A 42 8.34 9.39 0.45
CA LYS A 42 7.20 9.73 1.33
C LYS A 42 6.05 10.35 0.53
N THR A 43 6.36 11.24 -0.40
CA THR A 43 5.36 11.87 -1.27
C THR A 43 4.62 10.82 -2.09
N PHE A 44 5.35 9.85 -2.67
CA PHE A 44 4.74 8.72 -3.38
C PHE A 44 3.83 7.89 -2.46
N LEU A 45 4.30 7.54 -1.25
CA LEU A 45 3.49 6.77 -0.30
C LEU A 45 2.20 7.49 0.14
N ASN A 46 2.25 8.82 0.30
CA ASN A 46 1.07 9.60 0.67
C ASN A 46 0.01 9.59 -0.44
N ALA A 47 0.43 9.57 -1.71
CA ALA A 47 -0.48 9.53 -2.85
C ALA A 47 -0.96 8.11 -3.18
N ALA A 48 -0.15 7.08 -2.91
CA ALA A 48 -0.36 5.69 -3.33
C ALA A 48 -0.83 4.78 -2.18
N LYS A 49 -2.04 5.02 -1.63
CA LYS A 49 -2.57 4.24 -0.49
C LYS A 49 -3.23 2.92 -0.90
N THR A 50 -3.67 2.82 -2.15
CA THR A 50 -4.23 1.61 -2.78
C THR A 50 -3.42 1.18 -4.00
N GLU A 51 -3.61 -0.06 -4.46
CA GLU A 51 -2.91 -0.54 -5.66
C GLU A 51 -3.26 0.29 -6.91
N ARG A 52 -4.48 0.84 -6.96
CA ARG A 52 -4.95 1.66 -8.09
C ARG A 52 -4.28 3.03 -8.12
N GLU A 53 -4.17 3.66 -6.95
CA GLU A 53 -3.48 4.93 -6.80
C GLU A 53 -1.98 4.77 -7.07
N ALA A 54 -1.36 3.67 -6.60
CA ALA A 54 0.02 3.35 -6.92
C ALA A 54 0.25 3.23 -8.44
N VAL A 55 -0.64 2.54 -9.18
CA VAL A 55 -0.55 2.50 -10.65
C VAL A 55 -0.69 3.88 -11.26
N THR A 56 -1.62 4.70 -10.76
CA THR A 56 -1.86 6.06 -11.26
C THR A 56 -0.61 6.93 -11.12
N GLU A 57 -0.01 6.95 -9.93
CA GLU A 57 1.24 7.67 -9.66
C GLU A 57 2.40 7.15 -10.49
N LEU A 58 2.56 5.83 -10.58
CA LEU A 58 3.62 5.21 -11.37
C LEU A 58 3.49 5.53 -12.87
N VAL A 59 2.26 5.59 -13.42
CA VAL A 59 2.03 6.01 -14.81
C VAL A 59 2.41 7.47 -15.01
N ALA A 60 2.06 8.36 -14.08
CA ALA A 60 2.44 9.77 -14.14
C ALA A 60 3.98 9.93 -14.11
N MET A 61 4.65 9.22 -13.21
CA MET A 61 6.11 9.16 -13.14
C MET A 61 6.73 8.59 -14.42
N ALA A 62 6.17 7.52 -14.97
CA ALA A 62 6.66 6.88 -16.20
C ALA A 62 6.60 7.85 -17.38
N LYS A 63 5.45 8.53 -17.58
CA LYS A 63 5.28 9.56 -18.60
C LYS A 63 6.30 10.69 -18.46
N LYS A 64 6.51 11.18 -17.24
CA LYS A 64 7.52 12.22 -16.94
C LYS A 64 8.94 11.79 -17.30
N ASN A 65 9.23 10.49 -17.22
CA ASN A 65 10.54 9.90 -17.54
C ASN A 65 10.64 9.37 -18.99
N GLY A 66 9.73 9.79 -19.87
CA GLY A 66 9.78 9.48 -21.31
C GLY A 66 9.33 8.07 -21.67
N PHE A 67 8.62 7.36 -20.78
CA PHE A 67 7.99 6.10 -21.14
C PHE A 67 6.66 6.36 -21.84
N ARG A 68 6.40 5.61 -22.92
CA ARG A 68 5.14 5.67 -23.66
C ARG A 68 4.22 4.50 -23.32
N GLU A 69 2.92 4.71 -23.46
CA GLU A 69 1.95 3.62 -23.33
C GLU A 69 2.24 2.55 -24.38
N TRP A 70 2.15 1.29 -23.97
CA TRP A 70 2.15 0.14 -24.85
C TRP A 70 0.89 -0.68 -24.59
N LYS A 71 0.19 -1.03 -25.65
CA LYS A 71 -0.98 -1.90 -25.62
C LYS A 71 -0.62 -3.25 -26.22
N LEU A 72 -1.37 -4.27 -25.81
CA LEU A 72 -1.15 -5.62 -26.29
C LEU A 72 -1.24 -5.67 -27.83
N GLY A 73 -0.14 -6.06 -28.48
CA GLY A 73 -0.03 -6.11 -29.94
C GLY A 73 0.72 -4.94 -30.56
N ASP A 74 1.00 -3.87 -29.80
CA ASP A 74 1.80 -2.75 -30.30
C ASP A 74 3.24 -3.22 -30.61
N PRO A 75 3.86 -2.72 -31.70
CA PRO A 75 5.26 -3.00 -31.97
C PRO A 75 6.17 -2.36 -30.92
N VAL A 76 7.34 -2.95 -30.73
CA VAL A 76 8.40 -2.39 -29.88
C VAL A 76 9.67 -2.16 -30.70
N GLU A 77 10.33 -1.03 -30.45
CA GLU A 77 11.60 -0.65 -31.06
C GLU A 77 12.78 -0.78 -30.08
N ARG A 78 13.98 -1.04 -30.62
CA ARG A 78 15.22 -1.06 -29.84
C ARG A 78 15.48 0.31 -29.21
N GLY A 79 15.82 0.32 -27.93
CA GLY A 79 16.01 1.55 -27.15
C GLY A 79 14.71 2.17 -26.64
N GLY A 80 13.54 1.68 -27.05
CA GLY A 80 12.26 2.20 -26.61
C GLY A 80 11.98 1.93 -25.13
N ALA A 81 11.21 2.83 -24.50
CA ALA A 81 10.79 2.75 -23.10
C ALA A 81 9.27 2.79 -23.02
N TYR A 82 8.66 1.79 -22.37
CA TYR A 82 7.21 1.58 -22.41
C TYR A 82 6.63 1.22 -21.05
N TRP A 83 5.35 1.54 -20.87
CA TRP A 83 4.56 1.03 -19.76
C TRP A 83 3.30 0.34 -20.26
N PHE A 84 2.89 -0.72 -19.58
CA PHE A 84 1.64 -1.45 -19.83
C PHE A 84 0.82 -1.50 -18.55
N ASN A 85 -0.39 -0.93 -18.60
CA ASN A 85 -1.33 -0.90 -17.50
C ASN A 85 -2.32 -2.08 -17.63
N ASN A 86 -2.29 -3.01 -16.67
CA ASN A 86 -3.24 -4.10 -16.58
C ASN A 86 -4.35 -3.74 -15.58
N ARG A 87 -5.49 -3.31 -16.13
CA ARG A 87 -6.75 -3.03 -15.39
C ARG A 87 -6.57 -2.10 -14.17
N GLN A 88 -5.65 -1.14 -14.29
CA GLN A 88 -5.31 -0.14 -13.26
C GLN A 88 -4.82 -0.72 -11.92
N LYS A 89 -4.50 -2.01 -11.83
CA LYS A 89 -4.05 -2.64 -10.57
C LYS A 89 -2.63 -3.21 -10.63
N ASN A 90 -2.06 -3.20 -11.83
CA ASN A 90 -0.72 -3.69 -12.07
C ASN A 90 -0.10 -2.89 -13.23
N LEU A 91 1.19 -2.57 -13.09
CA LEU A 91 1.94 -1.82 -14.08
C LEU A 91 3.23 -2.57 -14.43
N PHE A 92 3.46 -2.74 -15.72
CA PHE A 92 4.76 -3.18 -16.23
C PHE A 92 5.49 -1.98 -16.81
N LEU A 93 6.75 -1.82 -16.41
CA LEU A 93 7.67 -0.83 -16.97
C LEU A 93 8.81 -1.58 -17.62
N PHE A 94 9.06 -1.33 -18.91
CA PHE A 94 10.11 -2.04 -19.63
C PHE A 94 10.86 -1.14 -20.61
N ARG A 95 12.15 -1.44 -20.78
CA ARG A 95 13.03 -0.83 -21.78
C ARG A 95 13.59 -1.91 -22.67
N ILE A 96 13.53 -1.68 -23.98
CA ILE A 96 14.06 -2.62 -24.96
C ILE A 96 15.53 -2.32 -25.15
N GLY A 97 16.39 -3.29 -24.85
CA GLY A 97 17.84 -3.17 -25.06
C GLY A 97 18.23 -3.19 -26.54
N GLN A 98 19.53 -3.01 -26.79
CA GLN A 98 20.11 -3.12 -28.14
C GLN A 98 20.51 -4.56 -28.52
N ASN A 99 20.55 -5.44 -27.53
CA ASN A 99 21.02 -6.82 -27.63
C ASN A 99 19.97 -7.79 -28.18
N ASP A 100 20.38 -9.00 -28.53
CA ASP A 100 19.47 -10.06 -28.96
C ASP A 100 18.82 -10.69 -27.72
N VAL A 101 17.49 -10.60 -27.60
CA VAL A 101 16.78 -11.08 -26.41
C VAL A 101 16.86 -12.60 -26.25
N ALA A 102 16.92 -13.36 -27.35
CA ALA A 102 16.99 -14.82 -27.31
C ALA A 102 18.35 -15.30 -26.81
N ARG A 103 19.42 -14.57 -27.12
CA ARG A 103 20.78 -14.87 -26.64
C ARG A 103 21.06 -14.27 -25.26
N ASP A 104 20.73 -13.01 -25.06
CA ASP A 104 21.21 -12.20 -23.92
C ASP A 104 20.17 -12.08 -22.79
N GLY A 105 18.92 -12.50 -23.03
CA GLY A 105 17.87 -12.59 -22.02
C GLY A 105 17.28 -11.26 -21.57
N VAL A 106 16.62 -11.29 -20.41
CA VAL A 106 15.91 -10.15 -19.79
C VAL A 106 16.32 -9.96 -18.34
N ARG A 107 16.31 -8.70 -17.87
CA ARG A 107 16.48 -8.36 -16.45
C ARG A 107 15.14 -7.94 -15.89
N ILE A 108 14.64 -8.71 -14.92
CA ILE A 108 13.32 -8.49 -14.32
C ILE A 108 13.50 -8.09 -12.86
N MET A 109 12.86 -6.99 -12.49
CA MET A 109 12.60 -6.64 -11.09
C MET A 109 11.09 -6.67 -10.89
N ALA A 110 10.66 -7.36 -9.84
CA ALA A 110 9.25 -7.49 -9.50
C ALA A 110 9.04 -7.06 -8.05
N ALA A 111 7.96 -6.32 -7.83
CA ALA A 111 7.45 -5.95 -6.52
C ALA A 111 5.92 -6.02 -6.59
N HIS A 112 5.27 -6.07 -5.43
CA HIS A 112 3.83 -5.95 -5.32
C HIS A 112 3.48 -4.56 -4.76
N ILE A 113 2.31 -4.04 -5.10
CA ILE A 113 1.86 -2.67 -4.78
C ILE A 113 0.54 -2.66 -3.99
N ASP A 114 0.01 -3.83 -3.67
CA ASP A 114 -1.07 -4.01 -2.72
C ASP A 114 -0.51 -4.03 -1.29
N SER A 115 -1.33 -3.55 -0.35
CA SER A 115 -1.03 -3.55 1.08
C SER A 115 -2.21 -4.13 1.87
N PRO A 116 -1.97 -4.75 3.04
CA PRO A 116 -3.06 -5.20 3.91
C PRO A 116 -4.02 -4.06 4.27
N ARG A 117 -5.33 -4.30 4.19
CA ARG A 117 -6.39 -3.29 4.34
C ARG A 117 -7.72 -3.88 4.77
N LEU A 118 -8.72 -3.02 4.95
CA LEU A 118 -10.12 -3.41 5.16
C LEU A 118 -10.92 -3.09 3.90
N ASP A 119 -11.58 -4.11 3.36
CA ASP A 119 -12.43 -3.97 2.18
C ASP A 119 -13.89 -4.02 2.59
N LEU A 120 -14.72 -3.25 1.90
CA LEU A 120 -16.17 -3.37 2.05
C LEU A 120 -16.64 -4.71 1.49
N LYS A 121 -17.58 -5.36 2.18
CA LYS A 121 -18.28 -6.52 1.61
C LYS A 121 -19.20 -6.08 0.46
N GLN A 122 -19.65 -7.04 -0.34
CA GLN A 122 -20.58 -6.80 -1.45
C GLN A 122 -21.84 -6.03 -1.03
N ASN A 123 -22.42 -6.40 0.11
CA ASN A 123 -23.52 -5.69 0.74
C ASN A 123 -23.00 -5.16 2.09
N PRO A 124 -22.37 -3.96 2.12
CA PRO A 124 -21.66 -3.50 3.31
C PRO A 124 -22.57 -2.77 4.28
N VAL A 125 -23.59 -2.07 3.79
CA VAL A 125 -24.44 -1.21 4.63
C VAL A 125 -25.39 -2.07 5.45
N TYR A 126 -25.37 -1.88 6.77
CA TYR A 126 -26.36 -2.46 7.68
C TYR A 126 -26.55 -1.58 8.90
N GLU A 127 -27.68 -1.76 9.58
CA GLU A 127 -27.99 -1.08 10.84
C GLU A 127 -27.96 -2.07 12.01
N ASP A 128 -27.46 -1.61 13.15
CA ASP A 128 -27.55 -2.31 14.41
C ASP A 128 -27.62 -1.29 15.55
N SER A 129 -28.56 -1.45 16.48
CA SER A 129 -28.69 -0.61 17.68
C SER A 129 -28.83 0.90 17.36
N GLY A 130 -29.57 1.26 16.30
CA GLY A 130 -29.76 2.64 15.86
C GLY A 130 -28.54 3.29 15.21
N MET A 131 -27.51 2.50 14.87
CA MET A 131 -26.27 2.96 14.25
C MET A 131 -26.09 2.28 12.89
N CYS A 132 -25.63 3.04 11.90
CA CYS A 132 -25.32 2.55 10.57
C CYS A 132 -23.83 2.19 10.46
N PHE A 133 -23.57 1.01 9.89
CA PHE A 133 -22.23 0.46 9.74
C PHE A 133 -21.93 0.04 8.31
N PHE A 134 -20.65 0.07 7.96
CA PHE A 134 -20.10 -0.70 6.86
C PHE A 134 -19.46 -1.99 7.35
N LYS A 135 -19.99 -3.11 6.85
CA LYS A 135 -19.44 -4.44 7.03
C LYS A 135 -18.19 -4.62 6.18
N THR A 136 -17.12 -5.09 6.79
CA THR A 136 -15.83 -5.25 6.10
C THR A 136 -15.38 -6.70 6.02
N HIS A 137 -14.34 -6.92 5.21
CA HIS A 137 -13.52 -8.10 5.16
C HIS A 137 -12.06 -7.65 5.03
N TYR A 138 -11.17 -8.17 5.85
CA TYR A 138 -9.76 -7.78 5.77
C TYR A 138 -9.07 -8.44 4.57
N TYR A 139 -8.20 -7.69 3.91
CA TYR A 139 -7.31 -8.17 2.86
C TYR A 139 -5.90 -8.34 3.42
N GLY A 140 -5.27 -9.48 3.18
CA GLY A 140 -3.92 -9.80 3.66
C GLY A 140 -3.84 -10.16 5.16
N GLY A 141 -2.61 -10.30 5.67
CA GLY A 141 -2.34 -10.68 7.06
C GLY A 141 -2.30 -9.48 8.00
N ILE A 142 -3.46 -8.97 8.43
CA ILE A 142 -3.52 -7.84 9.36
C ILE A 142 -3.38 -8.26 10.83
N LYS A 143 -2.71 -7.44 11.63
CA LYS A 143 -2.82 -7.46 13.09
C LYS A 143 -4.10 -6.75 13.51
N LYS A 144 -5.22 -7.49 13.54
CA LYS A 144 -6.59 -6.94 13.73
C LYS A 144 -6.72 -5.91 14.87
N TYR A 145 -5.99 -6.10 15.97
CA TYR A 145 -5.98 -5.18 17.11
C TYR A 145 -5.36 -3.80 16.85
N GLN A 146 -4.61 -3.63 15.76
CA GLN A 146 -4.05 -2.33 15.35
C GLN A 146 -5.00 -1.55 14.44
N TRP A 147 -6.13 -2.14 14.03
CA TRP A 147 -7.12 -1.53 13.14
C TRP A 147 -8.32 -0.99 13.91
N THR A 148 -8.16 -0.80 15.22
CA THR A 148 -9.19 -0.35 16.15
C THR A 148 -8.86 1.05 16.65
N THR A 149 -9.88 1.90 16.79
CA THR A 149 -9.72 3.25 17.37
C THR A 149 -8.63 4.09 16.69
N ILE A 150 -8.46 3.90 15.38
CA ILE A 150 -7.62 4.75 14.52
C ILE A 150 -8.49 5.45 13.48
N PRO A 151 -8.15 6.68 13.08
CA PRO A 151 -8.81 7.34 11.96
C PRO A 151 -8.54 6.56 10.67
N LEU A 152 -9.59 6.35 9.88
CA LEU A 152 -9.54 5.64 8.60
C LEU A 152 -10.11 6.54 7.50
N ALA A 153 -9.56 6.39 6.30
CA ALA A 153 -10.05 6.98 5.07
C ALA A 153 -10.63 5.89 4.15
N LEU A 154 -11.63 6.25 3.34
CA LEU A 154 -12.25 5.38 2.36
C LEU A 154 -11.70 5.69 0.97
N HIS A 155 -11.10 4.68 0.34
CA HIS A 155 -10.55 4.74 -1.01
C HIS A 155 -11.15 3.64 -1.86
N GLY A 156 -11.55 3.96 -3.09
CA GLY A 156 -12.05 2.96 -4.01
C GLY A 156 -12.68 3.52 -5.28
N VAL A 157 -13.37 2.64 -5.99
CA VAL A 157 -14.15 2.97 -7.18
C VAL A 157 -15.51 2.30 -7.09
N VAL A 158 -16.55 3.01 -7.50
CA VAL A 158 -17.92 2.50 -7.64
C VAL A 158 -18.25 2.49 -9.13
N ILE A 159 -18.76 1.37 -9.63
CA ILE A 159 -19.31 1.30 -10.99
C ILE A 159 -20.82 1.41 -10.88
N LEU A 160 -21.38 2.49 -11.44
CA LEU A 160 -22.81 2.73 -11.47
C LEU A 160 -23.49 1.84 -12.52
N GLU A 161 -24.82 1.73 -12.45
CA GLU A 161 -25.60 0.89 -13.38
C GLU A 161 -25.44 1.31 -14.85
N ASN A 162 -25.26 2.60 -15.10
CA ASN A 162 -24.98 3.15 -16.44
C ASN A 162 -23.55 2.85 -16.95
N GLY A 163 -22.72 2.18 -16.16
CA GLY A 163 -21.32 1.88 -16.46
C GLY A 163 -20.32 2.99 -16.12
N GLU A 164 -20.78 4.10 -15.52
CA GLU A 164 -19.92 5.19 -15.07
C GLU A 164 -19.07 4.75 -13.88
N GLU A 165 -17.77 5.08 -13.93
CA GLU A 165 -16.83 4.85 -12.84
C GLU A 165 -16.72 6.11 -11.98
N VAL A 166 -17.08 5.99 -10.71
CA VAL A 166 -16.97 7.05 -9.70
C VAL A 166 -15.83 6.72 -8.75
N THR A 167 -14.83 7.59 -8.70
CA THR A 167 -13.74 7.50 -7.72
C THR A 167 -14.20 7.97 -6.35
N VAL A 168 -13.92 7.18 -5.31
CA VAL A 168 -14.23 7.50 -3.92
C VAL A 168 -12.92 7.75 -3.18
N LYS A 169 -12.79 8.93 -2.58
CA LYS A 169 -11.69 9.32 -1.70
C LYS A 169 -12.29 10.21 -0.61
N ILE A 170 -12.45 9.68 0.60
CA ILE A 170 -13.09 10.37 1.73
C ILE A 170 -12.20 10.19 2.96
N GLY A 171 -11.90 11.28 3.66
CA GLY A 171 -11.10 11.29 4.89
C GLY A 171 -9.63 11.64 4.68
N GLU A 172 -9.33 12.23 3.52
CA GLU A 172 -7.98 12.61 3.11
C GLU A 172 -7.77 14.12 3.17
N ASP A 173 -8.79 14.90 2.84
CA ASP A 173 -8.77 16.35 3.01
C ASP A 173 -9.19 16.73 4.43
N GLU A 174 -8.67 17.84 4.96
CA GLU A 174 -8.97 18.30 6.33
C GLU A 174 -10.46 18.59 6.56
N SER A 175 -11.20 18.89 5.49
CA SER A 175 -12.64 19.11 5.51
C SER A 175 -13.48 17.83 5.44
N ASP A 176 -12.86 16.69 5.13
CA ASP A 176 -13.58 15.44 4.98
C ASP A 176 -13.94 14.84 6.34
N PRO A 177 -15.09 14.16 6.45
CA PRO A 177 -15.29 13.24 7.55
C PRO A 177 -14.29 12.07 7.44
N ILE A 178 -13.80 11.63 8.59
CA ILE A 178 -13.06 10.38 8.73
C ILE A 178 -13.94 9.33 9.39
N VAL A 179 -13.64 8.07 9.15
CA VAL A 179 -14.40 6.94 9.71
C VAL A 179 -13.57 6.17 10.71
N TYR A 180 -14.25 5.46 11.61
CA TYR A 180 -13.61 4.72 12.69
C TYR A 180 -14.19 3.33 12.84
N ARG A 181 -13.34 2.41 13.32
CA ARG A 181 -13.79 1.18 13.99
C ARG A 181 -13.68 1.37 15.49
N THR A 182 -14.80 1.22 16.19
CA THR A 182 -14.85 1.34 17.66
C THR A 182 -14.23 0.12 18.33
N ASP A 183 -13.72 0.27 19.56
CA ASP A 183 -13.29 -0.85 20.41
C ASP A 183 -14.03 -0.85 21.75
N LEU A 184 -14.06 -1.99 22.41
CA LEU A 184 -14.68 -2.10 23.73
C LEU A 184 -13.80 -1.36 24.75
N LEU A 185 -14.41 -0.42 25.47
CA LEU A 185 -13.74 0.33 26.52
C LEU A 185 -13.24 -0.61 27.65
N PRO A 186 -12.11 -0.28 28.30
CA PRO A 186 -11.44 -1.19 29.23
C PRO A 186 -12.30 -1.62 30.42
N HIS A 187 -13.22 -0.76 30.89
CA HIS A 187 -14.13 -1.06 32.01
C HIS A 187 -15.06 -2.25 31.73
N LEU A 188 -15.33 -2.57 30.47
CA LEU A 188 -16.19 -3.68 30.05
C LEU A 188 -15.42 -4.76 29.28
N ALA A 189 -14.12 -4.57 29.02
CA ALA A 189 -13.32 -5.45 28.18
C ALA A 189 -12.59 -6.57 28.95
N GLN A 190 -12.99 -6.90 30.18
CA GLN A 190 -12.29 -7.89 31.00
C GLN A 190 -12.18 -9.26 30.31
N GLU A 191 -13.26 -9.73 29.68
CA GLU A 191 -13.26 -11.00 28.93
C GLU A 191 -12.39 -10.90 27.68
N GLN A 192 -12.51 -9.82 26.91
CA GLN A 192 -11.69 -9.57 25.72
C GLN A 192 -10.18 -9.54 26.05
N ALA A 193 -9.81 -8.94 27.19
CA ALA A 193 -8.43 -8.82 27.65
C ALA A 193 -7.79 -10.17 28.04
N GLN A 194 -8.60 -11.18 28.39
CA GLN A 194 -8.12 -12.52 28.72
C GLN A 194 -7.86 -13.38 27.46
N GLN A 195 -8.37 -12.96 26.30
CA GLN A 195 -8.20 -13.71 25.06
C GLN A 195 -6.81 -13.48 24.45
N PRO A 196 -6.24 -14.49 23.76
CA PRO A 196 -5.05 -14.30 22.94
C PRO A 196 -5.27 -13.17 21.92
N LEU A 197 -4.24 -12.35 21.70
CA LEU A 197 -4.32 -11.15 20.84
C LEU A 197 -4.79 -11.44 19.41
N GLY A 198 -4.51 -12.65 18.89
CA GLY A 198 -4.97 -13.09 17.57
C GLY A 198 -6.48 -13.34 17.48
N THR A 199 -7.16 -13.61 18.60
CA THR A 199 -8.59 -13.94 18.66
C THR A 199 -9.42 -12.86 19.37
N ALA A 200 -8.80 -12.07 20.25
CA ALA A 200 -9.46 -11.02 21.04
C ALA A 200 -10.33 -10.06 20.21
N ILE A 201 -9.94 -9.82 18.96
CA ILE A 201 -10.73 -9.05 17.99
C ILE A 201 -11.07 -9.94 16.79
N PRO A 202 -12.32 -10.40 16.65
CA PRO A 202 -12.76 -11.16 15.50
C PRO A 202 -12.77 -10.29 14.23
N GLY A 203 -12.34 -10.84 13.10
CA GLY A 203 -12.33 -10.11 11.82
C GLY A 203 -13.72 -9.67 11.36
N ALA A 204 -14.76 -10.48 11.66
CA ALA A 204 -16.16 -10.15 11.37
C ALA A 204 -16.72 -8.97 12.18
N LYS A 205 -15.97 -8.50 13.20
CA LYS A 205 -16.31 -7.34 14.04
C LYS A 205 -15.48 -6.10 13.67
N LEU A 206 -14.76 -6.11 12.55
CA LEU A 206 -14.03 -4.95 12.02
C LEU A 206 -14.94 -4.03 11.19
N ASN A 207 -16.16 -3.79 11.67
CA ASN A 207 -17.13 -2.96 10.96
C ASN A 207 -16.87 -1.48 11.27
N ILE A 208 -17.12 -0.64 10.27
CA ILE A 208 -16.88 0.81 10.34
C ILE A 208 -18.17 1.51 10.71
N LEU A 209 -18.16 2.39 11.70
CA LEU A 209 -19.31 3.23 12.04
C LEU A 209 -19.38 4.39 11.03
N VAL A 210 -20.52 4.55 10.38
CA VAL A 210 -20.71 5.56 9.31
C VAL A 210 -21.88 6.50 9.54
N GLY A 211 -22.76 6.21 10.50
CA GLY A 211 -23.86 7.10 10.85
C GLY A 211 -24.55 6.69 12.14
N GLY A 212 -25.23 7.65 12.76
CA GLY A 212 -26.06 7.45 13.94
C GLY A 212 -27.16 8.50 14.10
N PHE A 213 -27.32 9.35 13.10
CA PHE A 213 -28.40 10.33 13.05
C PHE A 213 -29.47 9.82 12.09
N GLN A 214 -30.71 9.81 12.57
CA GLN A 214 -31.86 9.53 11.75
C GLN A 214 -32.09 10.67 10.76
N TYR A 215 -32.63 10.32 9.60
CA TYR A 215 -33.15 11.32 8.69
C TYR A 215 -34.44 11.90 9.28
N PRO A 216 -34.56 13.23 9.46
CA PRO A 216 -35.72 13.82 10.08
C PRO A 216 -36.90 13.84 9.09
N ASP A 217 -37.70 12.78 9.10
CA ASP A 217 -38.95 12.68 8.36
C ASP A 217 -40.10 12.33 9.30
N GLU A 218 -41.03 13.28 9.47
CA GLU A 218 -42.20 13.15 10.35
C GLU A 218 -43.16 12.02 9.92
N ASN A 219 -43.05 11.53 8.68
CA ASN A 219 -43.93 10.49 8.13
C ASN A 219 -43.32 9.08 8.18
N VAL A 220 -42.07 8.94 8.62
CA VAL A 220 -41.37 7.66 8.74
C VAL A 220 -41.16 7.36 10.22
N SER A 221 -42.01 6.49 10.80
CA SER A 221 -41.78 5.94 12.15
C SER A 221 -40.91 4.68 12.06
N GLU A 222 -39.99 4.50 13.01
CA GLU A 222 -39.23 3.25 13.20
C GLU A 222 -40.15 2.01 13.34
#